data_AF-A0A848YNJ3-F1
#
_entry.id   AF-A0A848YNJ3-F1
#
_cell.length_a   1.000
_cell.length_b   1.000
_cell.length_c   1.000
_cell.angle_alpha   90.00
_cell.angle_beta   90.00
_cell.angle_gamma   90.00
#
_symmetry.space_group_name_H-M   'P 1'
#
loop_
_entity.id
_entity.type
_entity.pdbx_description
1 polymer ?
#
loop_
_entity_poly.entity_id
_entity_poly.type
_entity_poly.pdbx_seq_one_letter_code
_entity_poly.pdbx_strand_id
1 'polypeptide(L)' 'MFGIGMPELIIILVIILIIFGAGKLPEIGGGMGKAISNFRKATKNTDKKPDPDKIDKDNSD' A
#
# COMPACT_ATOMS: atom_id res chain seq x y z
N MET A 1 -13.22 6.47 -29.42
CA MET A 1 -13.96 6.89 -28.21
C MET A 1 -12.93 7.40 -27.23
N PHE A 2 -12.90 8.71 -26.98
CA PHE A 2 -11.90 9.36 -26.13
C PHE A 2 -12.20 8.94 -24.68
N GLY A 3 -11.45 7.97 -24.16
CA GLY A 3 -11.51 7.59 -22.76
C GLY A 3 -11.05 8.74 -21.87
N ILE A 4 -11.45 8.72 -20.61
CA ILE A 4 -10.98 9.69 -19.61
C ILE A 4 -9.45 9.70 -19.64
N GLY A 5 -8.88 10.79 -20.14
CA GLY A 5 -7.45 10.96 -20.25
C GLY A 5 -6.84 11.37 -18.91
N MET A 6 -5.52 11.37 -18.87
CA MET A 6 -4.76 11.91 -17.74
C MET A 6 -5.18 13.35 -17.38
N PRO A 7 -5.46 14.26 -18.34
CA PRO A 7 -5.90 15.63 -18.03
C PRO A 7 -7.24 15.69 -17.29
N GLU A 8 -8.23 14.90 -17.71
CA GLU A 8 -9.54 14.86 -17.07
C GLU A 8 -9.47 14.32 -15.63
N LEU A 9 -8.63 13.29 -15.39
CA LEU A 9 -8.38 12.78 -14.04
C LEU A 9 -7.75 13.84 -13.13
N ILE A 10 -6.83 14.66 -13.65
CA ILE A 10 -6.22 15.75 -12.88
C ILE A 10 -7.27 16.79 -12.50
N ILE A 11 -8.16 17.17 -13.42
CA ILE A 11 -9.24 18.13 -13.14
C ILE A 11 -10.16 17.60 -12.03
N ILE A 12 -10.56 16.33 -12.12
CA ILE A 12 -11.39 15.69 -11.09
C ILE A 12 -10.65 15.66 -9.74
N LEU A 13 -9.36 15.33 -9.74
CA LEU A 13 -8.54 15.32 -8.54
C LEU A 13 -8.47 16.72 -7.89
N VAL A 14 -8.32 17.78 -8.70
CA VAL A 14 -8.32 19.16 -8.21
C VAL A 14 -9.66 19.52 -7.56
N ILE A 15 -10.79 19.13 -8.15
CA ILE A 15 -12.12 19.39 -7.55
C ILE A 15 -12.26 18.67 -6.21
N ILE A 16 -11.86 17.41 -6.12
CA ILE A 16 -11.85 16.64 -4.88
C ILE A 16 -10.95 17.32 -3.84
N LEU A 17 -9.77 17.79 -4.25
CA LEU A 17 -8.84 18.52 -3.39
C LEU A 17 -9.41 19.83 -2.86
N ILE A 18 -10.25 20.53 -3.63
CA ILE A 18 -10.92 21.75 -3.16
C ILE A 18 -11.99 21.42 -2.12
N ILE A 19 -12.78 20.37 -2.33
CA ILE A 19 -13.87 19.97 -1.42
C ILE A 19 -13.31 19.43 -0.10
N PHE A 20 -12.34 18.50 -0.19
CA PHE A 20 -11.80 17.81 0.98
C PHE A 20 -10.57 18.51 1.57
N GLY A 21 -9.88 19.34 0.79
CA GLY A 21 -8.60 19.95 1.17
C GLY A 21 -7.39 19.05 0.86
N ALA A 22 -6.26 19.67 0.49
CA ALA A 22 -5.04 18.95 0.13
C ALA A 22 -4.41 18.12 1.27
N GLY A 23 -4.74 18.43 2.52
CA GLY A 23 -4.26 17.68 3.69
C GLY A 23 -5.01 16.37 3.96
N LYS A 24 -6.26 16.22 3.49
CA LYS A 24 -7.08 15.03 3.80
C LYS A 24 -6.65 13.77 3.06
N LEU A 25 -6.17 13.90 1.83
CA LEU A 25 -5.64 12.79 1.04
C LEU A 25 -4.42 12.10 1.69
N PRO A 26 -3.35 12.81 2.10
CA PRO A 26 -2.23 12.18 2.80
C PRO A 26 -2.58 11.67 4.20
N GLU A 27 -3.51 12.34 4.91
CA GLU A 27 -4.01 11.89 6.22
C GLU A 27 -4.66 10.51 6.12
N ILE A 28 -5.58 10.33 5.16
CA ILE A 28 -6.26 9.05 4.89
C ILE A 28 -5.30 8.02 4.27
N GLY A 29 -4.46 8.46 3.34
CA GLY A 29 -3.50 7.61 2.64
C GLY A 29 -2.43 7.01 3.56
N GLY A 30 -1.97 7.76 4.56
CA GLY A 30 -0.99 7.27 5.54
C GLY A 30 -1.53 6.13 6.40
N GLY A 31 -2.79 6.23 6.87
CA GLY A 31 -3.45 5.17 7.62
C GLY A 31 -3.74 3.94 6.77
N MET A 32 -4.33 4.15 5.59
CA MET A 32 -4.68 3.08 4.66
C MET A 32 -3.43 2.36 4.11
N GLY A 33 -2.36 3.11 3.82
CA GLY A 33 -1.09 2.55 3.35
C GLY A 33 -0.40 1.67 4.39
N LYS A 34 -0.44 2.05 5.67
CA LYS A 34 0.04 1.19 6.76
C LYS A 34 -0.80 -0.08 6.89
N ALA A 35 -2.13 0.03 6.80
CA ALA A 35 -3.02 -1.13 6.83
C ALA A 35 -2.74 -2.10 5.67
N ILE A 36 -2.64 -1.60 4.44
CA ILE A 36 -2.32 -2.42 3.25
C ILE A 36 -0.92 -3.04 3.36
N SER A 37 0.07 -2.29 3.86
CA SER A 37 1.43 -2.79 4.08
C SER A 37 1.45 -3.94 5.09
N ASN A 38 0.76 -3.78 6.21
CA ASN A 38 0.65 -4.81 7.25
C ASN A 38 -0.14 -6.03 6.74
N PHE A 39 -1.24 -5.81 6.01
CA PHE A 39 -2.02 -6.88 5.40
C PHE A 39 -1.17 -7.69 4.42
N ARG A 40 -0.46 -7.02 3.51
CA ARG A 40 0.46 -7.67 2.56
C ARG A 40 1.57 -8.46 3.26
N LYS A 41 2.12 -7.95 4.37
CA LYS A 41 3.12 -8.67 5.17
C LYS A 41 2.53 -9.91 5.83
N ALA A 42 1.34 -9.81 6.41
CA ALA A 42 0.66 -10.94 7.05
C ALA A 42 0.34 -12.04 6.03
N THR A 43 -0.24 -11.69 4.88
CA THR A 43 -0.51 -12.64 3.79
C THR A 43 0.78 -13.30 3.28
N LYS A 44 1.83 -12.50 3.04
CA LYS A 44 3.12 -13.03 2.57
C LYS A 44 3.80 -13.96 3.58
N ASN A 45 3.58 -13.79 4.88
CA ASN A 45 4.13 -14.68 5.90
C ASN A 45 3.30 -15.96 6.05
N THR A 46 2.00 -15.94 5.74
CA THR A 46 1.16 -17.15 5.64
C THR A 46 1.56 -18.02 4.44
N ASP A 47 1.96 -17.41 3.32
CA ASP A 47 2.39 -18.13 2.11
C ASP A 47 3.84 -18.63 2.17
N LYS A 48 4.64 -18.14 3.13
CA LYS A 48 5.94 -18.74 3.44
C LYS A 48 5.70 -20.04 4.20
N LYS A 49 5.53 -21.13 3.45
CA LYS A 49 5.98 -22.45 3.94
C LYS A 49 7.38 -22.26 4.54
N PRO A 50 7.69 -22.91 5.67
CA PRO A 50 9.01 -22.78 6.26
C PRO A 50 10.04 -23.18 5.21
N ASP A 51 10.89 -22.23 4.80
CA ASP A 51 12.11 -22.51 4.05
C ASP A 51 12.95 -23.42 4.94
N PRO A 52 13.20 -24.69 4.56
CA PRO A 52 14.00 -25.61 5.38
C PRO A 52 15.46 -25.16 5.53
N ASP A 53 15.91 -24.14 4.79
CA ASP A 53 17.32 -23.73 4.71
C ASP A 53 17.77 -22.69 5.76
N LYS A 54 16.97 -22.40 6.79
CA LYS A 54 17.35 -21.40 7.84
C LYS A 54 17.46 -21.95 9.26
N ILE A 55 17.39 -23.26 9.47
CA ILE A 55 17.46 -23.85 10.82
C ILE A 55 18.93 -24.17 11.25
N ASP A 56 19.89 -24.24 10.33
CA ASP A 56 21.25 -24.76 10.62
C ASP A 56 22.31 -23.73 11.08
N LYS A 57 21.95 -22.63 11.75
CA LYS A 57 22.96 -21.65 12.23
C LYS A 57 22.92 -21.27 13.72
N ASP A 58 22.12 -21.93 14.54
CA ASP A 58 21.98 -21.60 15.96
C ASP A 58 22.37 -22.76 16.90
N ASN A 59 23.24 -23.67 16.45
CA ASN A 59 23.74 -24.77 17.29
C ASN A 59 25.23 -25.03 17.03
N SER A 60 26.05 -24.06 17.38
CA SER A 60 27.50 -24.21 17.59
C SER A 60 27.92 -23.20 18.64
N ASP A 61 27.67 -23.55 19.90
CA ASP A 61 28.45 -23.17 21.08
C ASP A 61 28.21 -24.22 22.18
#